data_AF-A0A381KLQ4-F1
#
_entry.id   AF-A0A381KLQ4-F1
#
_cell.length_a   1.000
_cell.length_b   1.000
_cell.length_c   1.000
_cell.angle_alpha   90.00
_cell.angle_beta   90.00
_cell.angle_gamma   90.00
#
_symmetry.space_group_name_H-M   'P 1'
#
loop_
_entity.id
_entity.type
_entity.pdbx_description
1 polymer ?
#
loop_
_entity_poly.entity_id
_entity_poly.type
_entity_poly.pdbx_seq_one_letter_code
_entity_poly.pdbx_strand_id
1 'polypeptide(L)'
;MISKVGGEIKVAQSIGANNISTTKSYMKSAIEINIILAIIYTISLIVLNKQLIGFFRLGDLEVITMSRQYLIIVALGMVFYFINPVFTAIFNGLGNSKTPFRINTVGLILILYLTLY
;
A
#
# COMPACT_ATOMS: atom_id res chain seq x y z
N MET A 1 -3.08 8.11 0.82
CA MET A 1 -4.26 8.44 1.65
C MET A 1 -5.40 9.05 0.85
N ILE A 2 -5.13 10.02 -0.03
CA ILE A 2 -6.16 10.69 -0.86
C ILE A 2 -6.86 9.72 -1.82
N SER A 3 -6.11 8.84 -2.51
CA SER A 3 -6.67 7.82 -3.42
C SER A 3 -7.55 6.80 -2.69
N LYS A 4 -7.12 6.37 -1.49
CA LYS A 4 -7.86 5.44 -0.63
C LYS A 4 -9.21 6.02 -0.20
N VAL A 5 -9.21 7.21 0.41
CA VAL A 5 -10.41 7.85 0.95
C VAL A 5 -11.35 8.31 -0.17
N GLY A 6 -10.81 8.87 -1.26
CA GLY A 6 -11.62 9.27 -2.43
C GLY A 6 -12.27 8.08 -3.15
N GLY A 7 -11.55 6.95 -3.25
CA GLY A 7 -12.09 5.71 -3.80
C GLY A 7 -13.19 5.12 -2.91
N GLU A 8 -12.98 5.06 -1.60
CA GLU A 8 -13.95 4.58 -0.61
C GLU A 8 -15.27 5.36 -0.67
N ILE A 9 -15.20 6.70 -0.68
CA ILE A 9 -16.39 7.56 -0.73
C ILE A 9 -17.18 7.36 -2.03
N LYS A 10 -16.51 7.33 -3.19
CA LYS A 10 -17.18 7.15 -4.49
C LYS A 10 -17.81 5.77 -4.63
N VAL A 11 -17.14 4.73 -4.13
CA VAL A 11 -17.67 3.35 -4.09
C VAL A 11 -18.91 3.31 -3.18
N ALA A 12 -18.85 3.88 -1.98
CA ALA A 12 -19.97 3.91 -1.04
C ALA A 12 -21.19 4.67 -1.60
N GLN A 13 -20.98 5.83 -2.22
CA GLN A 13 -22.05 6.61 -2.86
C GLN A 13 -22.69 5.85 -4.03
N SER A 14 -21.86 5.23 -4.88
CA SER A 14 -22.35 4.48 -6.05
C SER A 14 -23.15 3.24 -5.68
N ILE A 15 -22.80 2.57 -4.58
CA ILE A 15 -23.53 1.41 -4.07
C ILE A 15 -24.84 1.83 -3.42
N GLY A 16 -24.85 2.91 -2.63
CA GLY A 16 -26.08 3.47 -2.09
C GLY A 16 -27.07 3.88 -3.18
N ALA A 17 -26.58 4.25 -4.37
CA ALA A 17 -27.38 4.55 -5.54
C ALA A 17 -27.78 3.33 -6.39
N ASN A 18 -27.51 2.09 -5.94
CA ASN A 18 -27.76 0.82 -6.66
C ASN A 18 -27.10 0.73 -8.05
N ASN A 19 -26.08 1.55 -8.32
CA ASN A 19 -25.41 1.56 -9.62
C ASN A 19 -24.13 0.71 -9.58
N ILE A 20 -24.30 -0.57 -9.87
CA ILE A 20 -23.23 -1.58 -9.80
C ILE A 20 -22.16 -1.37 -10.90
N SER A 21 -22.54 -0.82 -12.07
CA SER A 21 -21.59 -0.58 -13.17
C SER A 21 -20.61 0.54 -12.83
N THR A 22 -21.09 1.65 -12.27
CA THR A 22 -20.23 2.76 -11.80
C THR A 22 -19.40 2.36 -10.59
N THR A 23 -19.94 1.50 -9.71
CA THR A 23 -19.19 0.94 -8.58
C THR A 23 -17.93 0.19 -9.05
N LYS A 24 -18.09 -0.73 -10.01
CA LYS A 24 -16.97 -1.47 -10.59
C LYS A 24 -15.95 -0.55 -11.26
N SER A 25 -16.42 0.48 -11.96
CA SER A 25 -15.56 1.48 -12.58
C SER A 25 -14.70 2.23 -11.55
N TYR A 26 -15.31 2.71 -10.45
CA TYR A 26 -14.57 3.40 -9.38
C TYR A 26 -13.58 2.48 -8.66
N MET A 27 -13.94 1.22 -8.42
CA MET A 27 -13.00 0.23 -7.86
C MET A 27 -11.78 0.05 -8.77
N LYS A 28 -12.01 -0.10 -10.08
CA LYS A 28 -10.93 -0.24 -11.07
C LYS A 28 -10.02 0.99 -11.08
N SER A 29 -10.59 2.19 -11.18
CA SER A 29 -9.81 3.44 -11.16
C SER A 29 -9.02 3.63 -9.86
N ALA A 30 -9.59 3.25 -8.71
CA ALA A 30 -8.88 3.32 -7.43
C ALA A 30 -7.65 2.41 -7.40
N ILE A 31 -7.75 1.21 -7.97
CA ILE A 31 -6.64 0.26 -8.10
C ILE A 31 -5.58 0.80 -9.08
N GLU A 32 -6.00 1.32 -10.24
CA GLU A 32 -5.08 1.87 -11.25
C GLU A 32 -4.27 3.06 -10.69
N ILE A 33 -4.94 4.02 -10.05
CA ILE A 33 -4.27 5.17 -9.41
C ILE A 33 -3.27 4.69 -8.35
N ASN A 34 -3.62 3.66 -7.59
CA ASN A 34 -2.75 3.14 -6.55
C ASN A 34 -1.51 2.44 -7.12
N ILE A 35 -1.66 1.68 -8.20
CA ILE A 35 -0.52 1.06 -8.90
C ILE A 35 0.40 2.13 -9.45
N ILE A 36 -0.14 3.18 -10.07
CA ILE A 36 0.64 4.31 -10.58
C ILE A 36 1.41 4.99 -9.45
N LEU A 37 0.75 5.29 -8.33
CA LEU A 37 1.40 5.88 -7.16
C LEU A 37 2.49 4.98 -6.58
N ALA A 38 2.24 3.68 -6.48
CA ALA A 38 3.22 2.73 -5.98
C ALA A 38 4.47 2.68 -6.87
N ILE A 39 4.30 2.64 -8.19
CA ILE A 39 5.41 2.67 -9.16
C ILE A 39 6.21 3.98 -9.02
N ILE A 40 5.54 5.12 -8.94
CA ILE A 40 6.20 6.43 -8.75
C ILE A 40 7.02 6.45 -7.46
N TYR A 41 6.46 5.92 -6.37
CA TYR A 41 7.16 5.83 -5.08
C TYR A 41 8.37 4.89 -5.15
N THR A 42 8.23 3.70 -5.73
CA THR A 42 9.32 2.75 -5.91
C THR A 42 10.45 3.36 -6.74
N ILE A 43 10.13 3.98 -7.88
CA ILE A 43 11.13 4.64 -8.74
C ILE A 43 11.82 5.76 -7.96
N SER A 44 11.06 6.59 -7.25
CA SER A 44 11.61 7.70 -6.46
C SER A 44 12.58 7.19 -5.39
N LEU A 45 12.24 6.11 -4.67
CA LEU A 45 13.14 5.51 -3.68
C LEU A 45 14.41 4.92 -4.31
N ILE A 46 14.28 4.25 -5.46
CA ILE A 46 15.43 3.68 -6.17
C ILE A 46 16.32 4.77 -6.75
N VAL A 47 15.79 5.86 -7.30
CA VAL A 47 16.60 6.95 -7.85
C VAL A 47 17.27 7.76 -6.74
N LEU A 48 16.52 8.07 -5.68
CA LEU A 48 17.00 8.92 -4.58
C LEU A 48 17.76 8.13 -3.49
N ASN A 49 17.96 6.82 -3.65
CA ASN A 49 18.55 5.96 -2.61
C ASN A 49 19.87 6.51 -2.04
N LYS A 50 20.73 7.07 -2.91
CA LYS A 50 22.03 7.59 -2.52
C LYS A 50 21.91 8.87 -1.69
N GLN A 51 20.97 9.75 -2.04
CA GLN A 51 20.73 11.01 -1.34
C GLN A 51 20.03 10.78 0.00
N LEU A 52 19.05 9.86 0.02
CA LEU A 52 18.33 9.47 1.24
C LEU A 52 19.27 8.86 2.28
N ILE A 53 20.09 7.87 1.89
CA ILE A 53 21.07 7.25 2.80
C ILE A 53 22.22 8.23 3.14
N GLY A 54 22.64 9.04 2.17
CA GLY A 54 23.68 10.06 2.37
C GLY A 54 23.32 11.13 3.39
N PHE A 55 22.03 11.45 3.54
CA PHE A 55 21.53 12.39 4.56
C PHE A 55 21.86 11.95 5.99
N PHE A 56 21.88 10.65 6.26
CA PHE A 56 22.14 10.10 7.59
C PHE A 56 23.63 10.10 7.97
N ARG A 57 24.55 10.43 7.03
CA ARG A 57 26.00 10.56 7.27
C ARG A 57 26.58 9.40 8.10
N LEU A 58 26.25 8.16 7.72
CA LEU A 58 26.50 6.93 8.48
C LEU A 58 27.99 6.61 8.74
N GLY A 59 28.93 7.37 8.17
CA GLY A 59 30.38 7.28 8.43
C GLY A 59 31.08 6.04 7.85
N ASP A 60 30.40 4.90 7.85
CA ASP A 60 30.90 3.60 7.43
C ASP A 60 30.34 3.21 6.04
N LEU A 61 31.23 2.83 5.13
CA LEU A 61 30.90 2.45 3.76
C LEU A 61 30.11 1.13 3.67
N GLU A 62 30.36 0.20 4.60
CA GLU A 62 29.66 -1.08 4.69
C GLU A 62 28.20 -0.85 5.11
N VAL A 63 27.99 -0.04 6.14
CA VAL A 63 26.65 0.33 6.63
C VAL A 63 25.86 1.07 5.55
N ILE A 64 26.50 1.99 4.80
CA ILE A 64 25.87 2.68 3.67
C ILE A 64 25.44 1.67 2.58
N THR A 65 26.29 0.70 2.26
CA THR A 65 26.01 -0.29 1.20
C THR A 65 24.85 -1.19 1.61
N MET A 66 24.88 -1.73 2.84
CA MET A 66 23.78 -2.54 3.38
C MET A 66 22.46 -1.76 3.43
N SER A 67 22.50 -0.50 3.89
CA SER A 67 21.32 0.35 3.97
C SER A 67 20.71 0.61 2.58
N ARG A 68 21.54 0.82 1.56
CA ARG A 68 21.09 1.02 0.18
C ARG A 68 20.46 -0.24 -0.41
N GLN A 69 21.07 -1.40 -0.18
CA GLN A 69 20.51 -2.69 -0.63
C GLN A 69 19.16 -2.95 0.04
N TYR A 70 19.07 -2.73 1.35
CA TYR A 70 17.82 -2.85 2.10
C TYR A 70 16.74 -1.89 1.55
N LEU A 71 17.09 -0.62 1.30
CA LEU A 71 16.15 0.35 0.76
C LEU A 71 15.58 -0.07 -0.61
N ILE A 72 16.40 -0.68 -1.48
CA ILE A 72 15.94 -1.18 -2.79
C ILE A 72 14.98 -2.36 -2.61
N ILE A 73 15.29 -3.30 -1.70
CA ILE A 73 14.40 -4.44 -1.40
C ILE A 73 13.05 -3.94 -0.89
N VAL A 74 13.06 -2.99 0.06
CA VAL A 74 11.83 -2.38 0.59
C VAL A 74 11.06 -1.62 -0.49
N ALA A 75 11.76 -0.88 -1.36
CA ALA A 75 11.13 -0.14 -2.45
C ALA A 75 10.40 -1.04 -3.44
N LEU A 76 10.91 -2.24 -3.74
CA LEU A 76 10.21 -3.24 -4.54
C LEU A 76 8.97 -3.80 -3.82
N GLY A 77 9.06 -3.97 -2.50
CA GLY A 77 7.95 -4.40 -1.64
C GLY A 77 6.80 -3.38 -1.52
N MET A 78 7.05 -2.10 -1.80
CA MET A 78 6.05 -1.04 -1.67
C MET A 78 4.78 -1.31 -2.49
N VAL A 79 4.90 -1.89 -3.68
CA VAL A 79 3.72 -2.21 -4.53
C VAL A 79 2.73 -3.11 -3.79
N PHE A 80 3.23 -4.12 -3.07
CA PHE A 80 2.41 -5.00 -2.25
C PHE A 80 1.87 -4.30 -1.00
N TYR A 81 2.67 -3.42 -0.40
CA TYR A 81 2.25 -2.63 0.75
C TYR A 81 1.05 -1.72 0.43
N PHE A 82 1.06 -1.08 -0.74
CA PHE A 82 -0.01 -0.17 -1.17
C PHE A 82 -1.31 -0.89 -1.53
N ILE A 83 -1.30 -2.19 -1.84
CA ILE A 83 -2.51 -2.89 -2.32
C ILE A 83 -3.50 -3.19 -1.19
N ASN A 84 -3.01 -3.55 0.00
CA ASN A 84 -3.83 -3.92 1.14
C ASN A 84 -4.79 -2.80 1.62
N PRO A 85 -4.32 -1.55 1.80
CA PRO A 85 -5.18 -0.45 2.18
C PRO A 85 -6.28 -0.13 1.16
N VAL A 86 -6.01 -0.32 -0.14
CA VAL A 86 -6.99 -0.07 -1.21
C VAL A 86 -8.07 -1.12 -1.22
N PHE A 87 -7.73 -2.40 -1.12
CA PHE A 87 -8.73 -3.45 -0.97
C PHE A 87 -9.58 -3.24 0.27
N THR A 88 -8.96 -2.86 1.40
CA THR A 88 -9.69 -2.54 2.63
C THR A 88 -10.70 -1.40 2.42
N ALA A 89 -10.28 -0.32 1.76
CA ALA A 89 -11.15 0.81 1.44
C ALA A 89 -12.30 0.44 0.49
N ILE A 90 -12.03 -0.39 -0.51
CA ILE A 90 -13.04 -0.92 -1.42
C ILE A 90 -14.06 -1.77 -0.66
N PHE A 91 -13.62 -2.71 0.17
CA PHE A 91 -14.51 -3.57 0.95
C PHE A 91 -15.33 -2.79 1.99
N ASN A 92 -14.71 -1.80 2.64
CA ASN A 92 -15.41 -0.88 3.53
C ASN A 92 -16.46 -0.06 2.78
N GLY A 93 -16.12 0.49 1.61
CA GLY A 93 -17.06 1.20 0.74
C GLY A 93 -18.20 0.31 0.23
N LEU A 94 -17.96 -1.00 0.09
CA LEU A 94 -18.97 -2.02 -0.23
C LEU A 94 -19.91 -2.35 0.94
N GLY A 95 -19.69 -1.80 2.14
CA GLY A 95 -20.41 -2.20 3.36
C GLY A 95 -20.02 -3.58 3.88
N ASN A 96 -19.03 -4.24 3.27
CA ASN A 96 -18.49 -5.52 3.70
C ASN A 96 -17.23 -5.33 4.54
N SER A 97 -17.40 -4.81 5.75
CA SER A 97 -16.33 -4.63 6.73
C SER A 97 -15.80 -5.95 7.33
N LYS A 98 -16.55 -7.06 7.21
CA LYS A 98 -16.16 -8.37 7.76
C LYS A 98 -14.97 -9.01 7.02
N THR A 99 -14.91 -8.86 5.70
CA THR A 99 -13.80 -9.39 4.87
C THR A 99 -12.44 -8.77 5.24
N PRO A 100 -12.26 -7.44 5.23
CA PRO A 100 -10.99 -6.84 5.62
C PRO A 100 -10.66 -7.10 7.09
N PHE A 101 -11.64 -7.17 7.99
CA PHE A 101 -11.38 -7.50 9.39
C PHE A 101 -10.76 -8.89 9.56
N ARG A 102 -11.27 -9.92 8.85
CA ARG A 102 -10.71 -11.28 8.88
C ARG A 102 -9.29 -11.32 8.32
N ILE A 103 -9.04 -10.67 7.19
CA ILE A 103 -7.70 -10.62 6.56
C ILE A 103 -6.68 -9.98 7.49
N ASN A 104 -7.01 -8.83 8.08
CA ASN A 104 -6.14 -8.13 9.02
C ASN A 104 -5.88 -8.97 10.28
N THR A 105 -6.90 -9.65 10.81
CA THR A 105 -6.76 -10.52 11.99
C THR A 105 -5.81 -11.69 11.72
N VAL A 106 -5.96 -12.39 10.59
CA VAL A 106 -5.08 -13.51 10.23
C VAL A 106 -3.64 -13.03 10.01
N GLY A 107 -3.47 -11.89 9.33
CA GLY A 107 -2.14 -11.29 9.14
C GLY A 107 -1.47 -10.93 10.47
N LEU A 108 -2.22 -10.36 11.41
CA LEU A 108 -1.71 -10.03 12.75
C LEU A 108 -1.28 -11.28 13.51
N ILE A 109 -2.09 -12.35 13.50
CA ILE A 109 -1.76 -13.61 14.16
C ILE A 109 -0.48 -14.23 13.56
N LEU A 110 -0.33 -14.20 12.23
CA LEU A 110 0.86 -14.71 11.55
C LEU A 110 2.12 -13.94 11.95
N ILE A 111 2.03 -12.60 12.00
CA ILE A 111 3.15 -11.74 12.43
C ILE A 111 3.54 -12.05 13.88
N LEU A 112 2.56 -12.20 14.78
CA LEU A 112 2.81 -12.54 16.19
C LEU A 112 3.50 -13.89 16.31
N TYR A 113 3.03 -14.91 15.57
CA TYR A 113 3.66 -16.23 15.56
C TYR A 113 5.10 -16.18 15.07
N LEU A 114 5.36 -15.48 13.96
CA LEU A 114 6.70 -15.33 13.39
C LEU A 114 7.65 -14.54 14.32
N THR A 115 7.12 -13.65 15.15
CA THR A 115 7.93 -12.86 16.11
C THR A 115 8.29 -13.65 17.37
N LEU A 116 7.51 -14.68 17.70
CA LEU A 116 7.69 -15.52 18.89
C LEU A 116 8.69 -16.67 18.68
N TYR A 117 9.13 -16.92 17.45
CA TYR A 117 10.10 -17.95 17.05
C TYR A 117 11.29 -17.31 16.34
#